data_AF-A0A4R4ZNG3-F1
#
_entry.id   AF-A0A4R4ZNG3-F1
#
_cell.length_a   1.000
_cell.length_b   1.000
_cell.length_c   1.000
_cell.angle_alpha   90.00
_cell.angle_beta   90.00
_cell.angle_gamma   90.00
#
_symmetry.space_group_name_H-M   'P 1'
#
loop_
_entity.id
_entity.type
_entity.pdbx_description
1 polymer ?
#
loop_
_entity_poly.entity_id
_entity_poly.type
_entity_poly.pdbx_seq_one_letter_code
_entity_poly.pdbx_strand_id
1 'polypeptide(L)'
;MTKSCLLRGAAAVAVLFGPHFAAVLNATAELVGVDINWPPLAAPVNVSAVSLTAAGIWLLIRVRHCRHGGAVWCAAALALAGATLLPLQGQGPGTAATILLAGAGAWLCAQIARDAGVPLWRGRLPCELVRRWDADAVAACAVVLAGHTTTMLLDDWVTRLGPAVIGQAAQADATGLHNPALFAAQALAAGIREEVPLLALPVVLMAAARRPAWQILLTVCVLRVVPHAYLGTAALTTIAFAAASWWMYRATHRIGPIIAAHTVFNALAMFGGPPGYAVLLAAPALAALLLANAPNAAPRWLRRWIRGKPARGDRPVKVKGPVL
;
A
#
# COMPACT_ATOMS: atom_id res chain seq x y z
N MET A 1 18.13 -14.89 -15.50
CA MET A 1 17.18 -13.95 -14.86
C MET A 1 17.14 -12.67 -15.69
N THR A 2 15.96 -12.12 -15.97
CA THR A 2 15.77 -10.98 -16.87
C THR A 2 16.52 -9.73 -16.37
N LYS A 3 17.17 -8.99 -17.27
CA LYS A 3 17.88 -7.75 -16.91
C LYS A 3 16.92 -6.67 -16.40
N SER A 4 15.66 -6.67 -16.84
CA SER A 4 14.68 -5.63 -16.52
C SER A 4 14.23 -5.66 -15.05
N CYS A 5 14.46 -4.57 -14.32
CA CYS A 5 13.95 -4.39 -12.96
C CYS A 5 12.42 -4.32 -12.92
N LEU A 6 11.77 -3.81 -13.98
CA LEU A 6 10.31 -3.77 -14.10
C LEU A 6 9.70 -5.18 -14.14
N LEU A 7 10.31 -6.09 -14.90
CA LEU A 7 9.84 -7.49 -14.96
C LEU A 7 9.98 -8.19 -13.61
N ARG A 8 11.06 -7.90 -12.87
CA ARG A 8 11.24 -8.40 -11.51
C ARG A 8 10.21 -7.83 -10.55
N GLY A 9 9.88 -6.54 -10.67
CA GLY A 9 8.80 -5.91 -9.90
C GLY A 9 7.44 -6.54 -10.19
N ALA A 10 7.09 -6.69 -11.47
CA ALA A 10 5.84 -7.33 -11.89
C ALA A 10 5.74 -8.78 -11.41
N ALA A 11 6.83 -9.55 -11.51
CA ALA A 11 6.89 -10.90 -10.98
C ALA A 11 6.72 -10.93 -9.46
N ALA A 12 7.25 -9.95 -8.71
CA ALA A 12 7.02 -9.86 -7.27
C ALA A 12 5.56 -9.58 -6.94
N VAL A 13 4.92 -8.64 -7.64
CA VAL A 13 3.47 -8.38 -7.46
C VAL A 13 2.66 -9.64 -7.79
N ALA A 14 2.99 -10.34 -8.87
CA ALA A 14 2.33 -11.59 -9.25
C ALA A 14 2.53 -12.70 -8.19
N VAL A 15 3.71 -12.83 -7.60
CA VAL A 15 3.97 -13.79 -6.52
C VAL A 15 3.21 -13.42 -5.25
N LEU A 16 3.13 -12.14 -4.90
CA LEU A 16 2.52 -11.69 -3.65
C LEU A 16 0.98 -11.66 -3.71
N PHE A 17 0.41 -11.39 -4.89
CA PHE A 17 -1.04 -11.18 -5.05
C PHE A 17 -1.71 -12.09 -6.08
N GLY A 18 -0.97 -12.74 -6.98
CA GLY A 18 -1.54 -13.53 -8.07
C GLY A 18 -2.58 -14.57 -7.63
N PRO A 19 -2.30 -15.39 -6.60
CA PRO A 19 -3.27 -16.34 -6.09
C PRO A 19 -4.55 -15.67 -5.54
N HIS A 20 -4.43 -14.50 -4.91
CA HIS A 20 -5.60 -13.71 -4.49
C HIS A 20 -6.32 -13.04 -5.66
N PHE A 21 -5.59 -12.60 -6.69
CA PHE A 21 -6.19 -12.01 -7.88
C PHE A 21 -7.07 -13.01 -8.63
N ALA A 22 -6.65 -14.28 -8.73
CA ALA A 22 -7.49 -15.32 -9.32
C ALA A 22 -8.81 -15.48 -8.55
N ALA A 23 -8.76 -15.55 -7.21
CA ALA A 23 -9.95 -15.65 -6.37
C ALA A 23 -10.85 -14.41 -6.50
N VAL A 24 -10.26 -13.22 -6.53
CA VAL A 24 -10.98 -11.96 -6.68
C VAL A 24 -11.65 -11.84 -8.05
N LEU A 25 -10.96 -12.24 -9.13
CA LEU A 25 -11.56 -12.25 -10.47
C LEU A 25 -12.75 -13.21 -10.56
N ASN A 26 -12.68 -14.36 -9.87
CA ASN A 26 -13.81 -15.28 -9.80
C ASN A 26 -15.01 -14.64 -9.10
N ALA A 27 -14.79 -14.05 -7.91
CA ALA A 27 -15.84 -13.34 -7.18
C ALA A 27 -16.44 -12.17 -7.98
N THR A 28 -15.62 -11.41 -8.70
CA THR A 28 -16.11 -10.32 -9.56
C THR A 28 -16.98 -10.85 -10.71
N ALA A 29 -16.61 -11.97 -11.33
CA ALA A 29 -17.39 -12.56 -12.41
C ALA A 29 -18.73 -13.13 -11.90
N GLU A 30 -18.76 -13.76 -10.72
CA GLU A 30 -20.00 -14.17 -10.05
C GLU A 30 -20.90 -12.97 -9.77
N LEU A 31 -20.34 -11.85 -9.29
CA LEU A 31 -21.08 -10.61 -9.04
C LEU A 31 -21.76 -10.01 -10.29
N VAL A 32 -21.19 -10.24 -11.49
CA VAL A 32 -21.79 -9.79 -12.76
C VAL A 32 -22.60 -10.88 -13.46
N GLY A 33 -22.86 -12.01 -12.79
CA GLY A 33 -23.67 -13.11 -13.31
C GLY A 33 -22.99 -13.92 -14.42
N VAL A 34 -21.66 -13.85 -14.54
CA VAL A 34 -20.90 -14.66 -15.49
C VAL A 34 -20.57 -15.99 -14.81
N ASP A 35 -21.15 -17.07 -15.32
CA ASP A 35 -20.77 -18.42 -14.93
C ASP A 35 -19.41 -18.76 -15.56
N ILE A 36 -18.38 -18.75 -14.72
CA ILE A 36 -17.04 -19.15 -15.12
C ILE A 36 -16.80 -20.57 -14.63
N ASN A 37 -16.92 -21.51 -15.57
CA ASN A 37 -16.49 -22.91 -15.43
C ASN A 37 -14.96 -23.02 -15.39
N TRP A 38 -14.29 -22.21 -14.58
CA TRP A 38 -12.85 -22.30 -14.39
C TRP A 38 -12.59 -23.58 -13.58
N PRO A 39 -11.63 -24.42 -14.03
CA PRO A 39 -11.28 -25.59 -13.26
C PRO A 39 -10.88 -25.13 -11.86
N PRO A 40 -11.50 -25.67 -10.79
CA PRO A 40 -11.08 -25.34 -9.45
C PRO A 40 -9.60 -25.71 -9.29
N LEU A 41 -8.89 -25.03 -8.38
CA LEU A 41 -7.55 -25.47 -8.00
C LEU A 41 -7.64 -26.97 -7.67
N ALA A 42 -6.71 -27.75 -8.20
CA ALA A 42 -6.73 -29.22 -8.14
C ALA A 42 -6.82 -29.78 -6.70
N ALA A 43 -6.52 -28.94 -5.69
CA ALA A 43 -6.84 -29.17 -4.30
C ALA A 43 -7.19 -27.84 -3.59
N PRO A 44 -8.03 -27.87 -2.54
CA PRO A 44 -8.18 -26.72 -1.65
C PRO A 44 -6.83 -26.48 -0.97
N VAL A 45 -6.21 -25.34 -1.27
CA VAL A 45 -4.89 -24.96 -0.72
C VAL A 45 -4.97 -23.57 -0.13
N ASN A 46 -4.16 -23.32 0.90
CA ASN A 46 -4.02 -21.99 1.47
C ASN A 46 -3.27 -21.08 0.47
N VAL A 47 -4.03 -20.25 -0.23
CA VAL A 47 -3.59 -19.32 -1.28
C VAL A 47 -2.48 -18.38 -0.79
N SER A 48 -2.60 -17.83 0.42
CA SER A 48 -1.56 -16.99 1.04
C SER A 48 -0.27 -17.77 1.32
N ALA A 49 -0.40 -19.05 1.70
CA ALA A 49 0.74 -19.92 1.98
C ALA A 49 1.53 -20.30 0.71
N VAL A 50 0.85 -20.43 -0.45
CA VAL A 50 1.51 -20.56 -1.77
C VAL A 50 2.40 -19.34 -2.03
N SER A 51 1.83 -18.14 -1.92
CA SER A 51 2.56 -16.87 -2.10
C SER A 51 3.73 -16.74 -1.13
N LEU A 52 3.54 -17.12 0.14
CA LEU A 52 4.58 -17.10 1.17
C LEU A 52 5.73 -18.06 0.84
N THR A 53 5.41 -19.28 0.41
CA THR A 53 6.40 -20.29 0.01
C THR A 53 7.23 -19.76 -1.15
N ALA A 54 6.57 -19.26 -2.19
CA ALA A 54 7.23 -18.70 -3.37
C ALA A 54 8.10 -17.48 -3.03
N ALA A 55 7.60 -16.57 -2.18
CA ALA A 55 8.37 -15.42 -1.70
C ALA A 55 9.60 -15.85 -0.89
N GLY A 56 9.46 -16.84 0.00
CA GLY A 56 10.56 -17.41 0.79
C GLY A 56 11.65 -18.05 -0.09
N ILE A 57 11.26 -18.87 -1.07
CA ILE A 57 12.18 -19.48 -2.05
C ILE A 57 12.91 -18.38 -2.85
N TRP A 58 12.20 -17.35 -3.30
CA TRP A 58 12.83 -16.27 -4.03
C TRP A 58 13.82 -15.51 -3.14
N LEU A 59 13.44 -15.18 -1.91
CA LEU A 59 14.34 -14.58 -0.94
C LEU A 59 15.59 -15.46 -0.73
N LEU A 60 15.45 -16.78 -0.58
CA LEU A 60 16.57 -17.72 -0.48
C LEU A 60 17.54 -17.62 -1.66
N ILE A 61 17.02 -17.66 -2.89
CA ILE A 61 17.81 -17.54 -4.12
C ILE A 61 18.59 -16.21 -4.16
N ARG A 62 18.04 -15.17 -3.53
CA ARG A 62 18.62 -13.82 -3.54
C ARG A 62 19.69 -13.68 -2.46
N VAL A 63 19.39 -14.10 -1.23
CA VAL A 63 20.29 -13.96 -0.08
C VAL A 63 21.47 -14.92 -0.13
N ARG A 64 21.41 -16.02 -0.92
CA ARG A 64 22.56 -16.91 -1.13
C ARG A 64 23.81 -16.20 -1.67
N HIS A 65 23.62 -15.05 -2.31
CA HIS A 65 24.70 -14.23 -2.86
C HIS A 65 25.17 -13.14 -1.87
N CYS A 66 24.54 -13.00 -0.72
CA CYS A 66 24.89 -12.02 0.30
C CYS A 66 25.72 -12.68 1.43
N ARG A 67 26.73 -11.97 1.95
CA ARG A 67 27.61 -12.46 3.05
C ARG A 67 26.94 -12.54 4.44
N HIS A 68 25.64 -12.26 4.55
CA HIS A 68 24.93 -12.23 5.84
C HIS A 68 24.25 -13.58 6.13
N GLY A 69 24.94 -14.46 6.86
CA GLY A 69 24.46 -15.82 7.16
C GLY A 69 23.06 -15.89 7.78
N GLY A 70 22.67 -14.94 8.64
CA GLY A 70 21.33 -14.92 9.26
C GLY A 70 20.17 -14.74 8.28
N ALA A 71 20.39 -14.04 7.15
CA ALA A 71 19.35 -13.79 6.17
C ALA A 71 18.93 -15.08 5.43
N VAL A 72 19.88 -16.00 5.21
CA VAL A 72 19.60 -17.31 4.58
C VAL A 72 18.61 -18.10 5.44
N TRP A 73 18.86 -18.17 6.74
CA TRP A 73 17.99 -18.89 7.68
C TRP A 73 16.60 -18.28 7.80
N CYS A 74 16.48 -16.95 7.84
CA CYS A 74 15.16 -16.30 7.83
C CYS A 74 14.37 -16.60 6.55
N ALA A 75 15.01 -16.55 5.38
CA ALA A 75 14.35 -16.87 4.12
C ALA A 75 13.95 -18.36 4.04
N ALA A 76 14.79 -19.27 4.55
CA ALA A 76 14.46 -20.69 4.67
C ALA A 76 13.25 -20.92 5.57
N ALA A 77 13.24 -20.29 6.74
CA ALA A 77 12.13 -20.39 7.69
C ALA A 77 10.81 -19.90 7.08
N LEU A 78 10.82 -18.81 6.30
CA LEU A 78 9.62 -18.32 5.60
C LEU A 78 9.13 -19.30 4.52
N ALA A 79 10.05 -19.88 3.73
CA ALA A 79 9.69 -20.88 2.73
C ALA A 79 9.09 -22.14 3.38
N LEU A 80 9.71 -22.63 4.46
CA LEU A 80 9.23 -23.78 5.22
C LEU A 80 7.88 -23.48 5.89
N ALA A 81 7.72 -22.31 6.50
CA ALA A 81 6.45 -21.89 7.09
C ALA A 81 5.32 -21.83 6.04
N GLY A 82 5.61 -21.32 4.84
CA GLY A 82 4.64 -21.38 3.73
C GLY A 82 4.28 -22.82 3.37
N ALA A 83 5.27 -23.70 3.22
CA ALA A 83 5.04 -25.09 2.85
C ALA A 83 4.27 -25.86 3.93
N THR A 84 4.51 -25.60 5.21
CA THR A 84 3.80 -26.24 6.32
C THR A 84 2.37 -25.74 6.47
N LEU A 85 2.12 -24.46 6.15
CA LEU A 85 0.77 -23.87 6.18
C LEU A 85 -0.06 -24.23 4.93
N LEU A 86 0.58 -24.68 3.85
CA LEU A 86 -0.08 -24.97 2.58
C LEU A 86 -1.26 -25.97 2.65
N PRO A 87 -1.14 -27.14 3.33
CA PRO A 87 -2.25 -28.08 3.47
C PRO A 87 -3.28 -27.65 4.52
N LEU A 88 -2.96 -26.65 5.36
CA LEU A 88 -3.82 -26.24 6.47
C LEU A 88 -4.90 -25.27 6.00
N GLN A 89 -6.15 -25.70 6.12
CA GLN A 89 -7.33 -24.92 5.78
C GLN A 89 -7.86 -24.12 6.97
N GLY A 90 -8.65 -23.09 6.68
CA GLY A 90 -9.33 -22.26 7.68
C GLY A 90 -8.68 -20.89 7.90
N GLN A 91 -9.41 -20.03 8.61
CA GLN A 91 -9.07 -18.60 8.76
C GLN A 91 -7.76 -18.38 9.56
N GLY A 92 -7.46 -19.24 10.54
CA GLY A 92 -6.26 -19.13 11.37
C GLY A 92 -4.96 -19.29 10.56
N PRO A 93 -4.73 -20.44 9.91
CA PRO A 93 -3.60 -20.66 9.01
C PRO A 93 -3.53 -19.63 7.87
N GLY A 94 -4.68 -19.24 7.29
CA GLY A 94 -4.74 -18.20 6.26
C GLY A 94 -4.23 -16.84 6.76
N THR A 95 -4.66 -16.43 7.96
CA THR A 95 -4.24 -15.18 8.60
C THR A 95 -2.75 -15.20 8.95
N ALA A 96 -2.25 -16.29 9.51
CA ALA A 96 -0.83 -16.45 9.81
C ALA A 96 0.03 -16.33 8.54
N ALA A 97 -0.38 -17.03 7.46
CA ALA A 97 0.30 -16.95 6.17
C ALA A 97 0.28 -15.52 5.61
N THR A 98 -0.86 -14.82 5.68
CA THR A 98 -1.00 -13.42 5.23
C THR A 98 -0.07 -12.46 6.00
N ILE A 99 0.03 -12.59 7.32
CA ILE A 99 0.88 -11.71 8.14
C ILE A 99 2.37 -11.96 7.82
N LEU A 100 2.77 -13.23 7.75
CA LEU A 100 4.13 -13.60 7.35
C LEU A 100 4.46 -13.11 5.94
N LEU A 101 3.50 -13.24 5.02
CA LEU A 101 3.62 -12.76 3.64
C LEU A 101 3.79 -11.24 3.56
N ALA A 102 3.13 -10.46 4.42
CA ALA A 102 3.31 -9.01 4.47
C ALA A 102 4.77 -8.65 4.77
N GLY A 103 5.37 -9.30 5.77
CA GLY A 103 6.79 -9.11 6.12
C GLY A 103 7.76 -9.61 5.05
N ALA A 104 7.54 -10.84 4.55
CA ALA A 104 8.35 -11.45 3.49
C ALA A 104 8.30 -10.64 2.19
N GLY A 105 7.10 -10.20 1.81
CA GLY A 105 6.86 -9.36 0.64
C GLY A 105 7.56 -8.01 0.76
N ALA A 106 7.43 -7.32 1.90
CA ALA A 106 8.14 -6.07 2.13
C ALA A 106 9.66 -6.23 2.01
N TRP A 107 10.21 -7.33 2.54
CA TRP A 107 11.63 -7.64 2.40
C TRP A 107 12.04 -7.92 0.95
N LEU A 108 11.26 -8.72 0.22
CA LEU A 108 11.50 -9.02 -1.19
C LEU A 108 11.47 -7.75 -2.05
N CYS A 109 10.45 -6.91 -1.89
CA CYS A 109 10.32 -5.64 -2.60
C CYS A 109 11.51 -4.71 -2.31
N ALA A 110 11.95 -4.63 -1.06
CA ALA A 110 13.12 -3.82 -0.68
C ALA A 110 14.40 -4.29 -1.37
N GLN A 111 14.60 -5.61 -1.49
CA GLN A 111 15.75 -6.15 -2.21
C GLN A 111 15.67 -5.84 -3.72
N ILE A 112 14.51 -6.00 -4.34
CA ILE A 112 14.32 -5.71 -5.77
C ILE A 112 14.60 -4.23 -6.07
N ALA A 113 14.10 -3.34 -5.23
CA ALA A 113 14.32 -1.90 -5.35
C ALA A 113 15.80 -1.53 -5.14
N ARG A 114 16.48 -2.16 -4.16
CA ARG A 114 17.91 -1.97 -3.91
C ARG A 114 18.76 -2.41 -5.10
N ASP A 115 18.46 -3.55 -5.71
CA ASP A 115 19.14 -4.01 -6.92
C ASP A 115 18.96 -3.08 -8.12
N ALA A 116 17.83 -2.37 -8.17
CA ALA A 116 17.58 -1.35 -9.18
C ALA A 116 18.28 -0.01 -8.87
N GLY A 117 19.05 0.08 -7.78
CA GLY A 117 19.72 1.30 -7.34
C GLY A 117 18.77 2.35 -6.73
N VAL A 118 17.53 1.97 -6.43
CA VAL A 118 16.47 2.87 -5.95
C VAL A 118 15.83 2.31 -4.68
N PRO A 119 16.48 2.42 -3.51
CA PRO A 119 15.93 1.86 -2.28
C PRO A 119 14.56 2.47 -1.94
N LEU A 120 13.60 1.62 -1.53
CA LEU A 120 12.22 2.04 -1.18
C LEU A 120 12.17 3.03 -0.02
N TRP A 121 13.14 2.91 0.90
CA TRP A 121 13.29 3.72 2.09
C TRP A 121 14.75 3.91 2.46
N ARG A 122 15.03 4.94 3.25
CA ARG A 122 16.39 5.26 3.72
C ARG A 122 16.70 4.46 5.00
N GLY A 123 17.21 3.23 4.85
CA GLY A 123 17.74 2.43 5.96
C GLY A 123 16.91 1.18 6.29
N ARG A 124 16.61 0.97 7.58
CA ARG A 124 15.76 -0.15 8.06
C ARG A 124 14.33 0.33 8.25
N LEU A 125 13.35 -0.42 7.74
CA LEU A 125 11.93 -0.06 7.80
C LEU A 125 11.44 0.22 9.24
N PRO A 126 11.74 -0.61 10.27
CA PRO A 126 11.33 -0.30 11.65
C PRO A 126 11.92 1.01 12.17
N CYS A 127 13.17 1.32 11.83
CA CYS A 127 13.80 2.58 12.25
C CYS A 127 13.18 3.78 11.53
N GLU A 128 12.76 3.62 10.28
CA GLU A 128 12.07 4.68 9.53
C GLU A 128 10.67 4.95 10.10
N LEU A 129 9.94 3.89 10.47
CA LEU A 129 8.63 3.99 11.13
C LEU A 129 8.71 4.73 12.47
N VAL A 130 9.80 4.58 13.22
CA VAL A 130 9.93 5.11 14.59
C VAL A 130 10.66 6.45 14.68
N ARG A 131 11.71 6.71 13.88
CA ARG A 131 12.66 7.82 14.14
C ARG A 131 12.44 9.10 13.32
N ARG A 132 11.45 9.19 12.43
CA ARG A 132 11.33 10.33 11.47
C ARG A 132 9.91 10.90 11.31
N TRP A 133 9.27 11.22 12.43
CA TRP A 133 8.01 11.97 12.45
C TRP A 133 8.27 13.47 12.55
N ASP A 134 8.57 14.09 11.41
CA ASP A 134 8.56 15.55 11.26
C ASP A 134 7.22 16.02 10.65
N ALA A 135 7.10 17.33 10.40
CA ALA A 135 5.90 17.93 9.82
C ALA A 135 5.48 17.30 8.47
N ASP A 136 6.44 16.87 7.63
CA ASP A 136 6.12 16.21 6.36
C ASP A 136 5.54 14.81 6.57
N ALA A 137 6.08 14.05 7.52
CA ALA A 137 5.56 12.73 7.87
C ALA A 137 4.14 12.82 8.46
N VAL A 138 3.92 13.77 9.38
CA VAL A 138 2.61 13.99 9.99
C VAL A 138 1.58 14.46 8.95
N ALA A 139 1.96 15.39 8.07
CA ALA A 139 1.10 15.83 6.98
C ALA A 139 0.81 14.70 5.97
N ALA A 140 1.81 13.88 5.63
CA ALA A 140 1.60 12.72 4.75
C ALA A 140 0.60 11.73 5.36
N CYS A 141 0.73 11.44 6.66
CA CYS A 141 -0.22 10.58 7.37
C CYS A 141 -1.64 11.15 7.31
N ALA A 142 -1.81 12.44 7.61
CA ALA A 142 -3.12 13.10 7.59
C ALA A 142 -3.75 13.17 6.19
N VAL A 143 -2.97 13.46 5.15
CA VAL A 143 -3.46 13.48 3.75
C VAL A 143 -3.90 12.09 3.31
N VAL A 144 -3.16 11.05 3.70
CA VAL A 144 -3.54 9.66 3.38
C VAL A 144 -4.82 9.25 4.11
N LEU A 145 -4.96 9.62 5.39
CA LEU A 145 -6.22 9.45 6.12
C LEU A 145 -7.37 10.20 5.44
N ALA A 146 -7.15 11.44 5.01
CA ALA A 146 -8.15 12.19 4.25
C ALA A 146 -8.51 11.50 2.92
N GLY A 147 -7.56 10.85 2.24
CA GLY A 147 -7.81 10.04 1.05
C GLY A 147 -8.73 8.84 1.33
N HIS A 148 -8.55 8.18 2.47
CA HIS A 148 -9.48 7.14 2.94
C HIS A 148 -10.86 7.71 3.30
N THR A 149 -10.94 8.83 4.02
CA THR A 149 -12.23 9.50 4.29
C THR A 149 -12.95 9.86 2.99
N THR A 150 -12.20 10.36 1.99
CA THR A 150 -12.75 10.65 0.67
C THR A 150 -13.31 9.39 0.01
N THR A 151 -12.61 8.25 0.12
CA THR A 151 -13.07 6.95 -0.37
C THR A 151 -14.43 6.59 0.25
N MET A 152 -14.55 6.67 1.58
CA MET A 152 -15.82 6.39 2.28
C MET A 152 -16.97 7.29 1.84
N LEU A 153 -16.71 8.60 1.68
CA LEU A 153 -17.73 9.56 1.23
C LEU A 153 -18.16 9.33 -0.23
N LEU A 154 -17.30 8.73 -1.04
CA LEU A 154 -17.59 8.41 -2.44
C LEU A 154 -18.35 7.09 -2.59
N ASP A 155 -18.32 6.19 -1.60
CA ASP A 155 -18.97 4.87 -1.69
C ASP A 155 -20.47 5.02 -2.02
N ASP A 156 -21.19 5.91 -1.35
CA ASP A 156 -22.64 6.16 -1.59
C ASP A 156 -22.98 6.59 -3.02
N TRP A 157 -22.03 7.24 -3.71
CA TRP A 157 -22.21 7.70 -5.08
C TRP A 157 -21.79 6.64 -6.10
N VAL A 158 -20.63 6.03 -5.88
CA VAL A 158 -20.04 5.05 -6.81
C VAL A 158 -20.82 3.75 -6.83
N THR A 159 -21.38 3.34 -5.69
CA THR A 159 -22.21 2.13 -5.58
C THR A 159 -23.49 2.20 -6.41
N ARG A 160 -23.92 3.40 -6.82
CA ARG A 160 -25.06 3.58 -7.74
C ARG A 160 -24.73 3.19 -9.19
N LEU A 161 -23.45 2.97 -9.51
CA LEU A 161 -23.01 2.60 -10.85
C LEU A 161 -23.20 1.10 -11.15
N GLY A 162 -23.52 0.28 -10.15
CA GLY A 162 -23.68 -1.17 -10.33
C GLY A 162 -23.47 -1.95 -9.03
N PRO A 163 -23.45 -3.30 -9.09
CA PRO A 163 -23.32 -4.16 -7.91
C PRO A 163 -22.12 -3.79 -7.04
N ALA A 164 -22.34 -3.72 -5.73
CA ALA A 164 -21.31 -3.37 -4.76
C ALA A 164 -21.47 -4.14 -3.46
N VAL A 165 -20.33 -4.52 -2.87
CA VAL A 165 -20.28 -5.09 -1.53
C VAL A 165 -19.93 -3.97 -0.56
N ILE A 166 -20.96 -3.50 0.16
CA ILE A 166 -20.85 -2.38 1.10
C ILE A 166 -21.02 -2.94 2.51
N GLY A 167 -20.16 -2.50 3.43
CA GLY A 167 -20.23 -2.87 4.84
C GLY A 167 -19.38 -4.07 5.21
N GLN A 168 -19.00 -4.10 6.49
CA GLN A 168 -17.98 -5.02 7.00
C GLN A 168 -18.43 -6.49 7.00
N ALA A 169 -19.71 -6.77 7.27
CA ALA A 169 -20.24 -8.14 7.25
C ALA A 169 -20.16 -8.75 5.85
N ALA A 170 -20.62 -8.02 4.83
CA ALA A 170 -20.57 -8.48 3.45
C ALA A 170 -19.12 -8.64 2.94
N GLN A 171 -18.19 -7.79 3.40
CA GLN A 171 -16.76 -7.98 3.14
C GLN A 171 -16.18 -9.22 3.83
N ALA A 172 -16.58 -9.48 5.08
CA ALA A 172 -16.18 -10.69 5.80
C ALA A 172 -16.67 -11.94 5.07
N ASP A 173 -17.90 -11.91 4.54
CA ASP A 173 -18.46 -13.00 3.75
C ASP A 173 -17.70 -13.18 2.42
N ALA A 174 -17.46 -12.09 1.68
CA ALA A 174 -16.72 -12.14 0.41
C ALA A 174 -15.26 -12.61 0.57
N THR A 175 -14.66 -12.39 1.75
CA THR A 175 -13.29 -12.83 2.05
C THR A 175 -13.23 -14.15 2.83
N GLY A 176 -14.37 -14.70 3.25
CA GLY A 176 -14.46 -15.88 4.13
C GLY A 176 -13.87 -15.65 5.53
N LEU A 177 -13.70 -14.40 5.97
CA LEU A 177 -13.09 -14.00 7.25
C LEU A 177 -14.12 -13.61 8.29
N HIS A 178 -14.92 -14.58 8.73
CA HIS A 178 -15.99 -14.35 9.70
C HIS A 178 -15.50 -14.15 11.15
N ASN A 179 -14.26 -14.53 11.50
CA ASN A 179 -13.70 -14.30 12.83
C ASN A 179 -13.21 -12.84 12.95
N PRO A 180 -13.80 -12.01 13.84
CA PRO A 180 -13.48 -10.58 13.91
C PRO A 180 -12.01 -10.29 14.28
N ALA A 181 -11.41 -11.11 15.14
CA ALA A 181 -10.02 -10.92 15.57
C ALA A 181 -9.04 -11.23 14.42
N LEU A 182 -9.31 -12.29 13.66
CA LEU A 182 -8.51 -12.65 12.49
C LEU A 182 -8.68 -11.65 11.35
N PHE A 183 -9.92 -11.20 11.10
CA PHE A 183 -10.21 -10.10 10.17
C PHE A 183 -9.41 -8.85 10.53
N ALA A 184 -9.45 -8.44 11.80
CA ALA A 184 -8.70 -7.28 12.26
C ALA A 184 -7.19 -7.44 12.11
N ALA A 185 -6.65 -8.63 12.40
CA ALA A 185 -5.22 -8.89 12.22
C ALA A 185 -4.80 -8.74 10.75
N GLN A 186 -5.61 -9.22 9.81
CA GLN A 186 -5.34 -9.05 8.37
C GLN A 186 -5.50 -7.59 7.92
N ALA A 187 -6.55 -6.90 8.37
CA ALA A 187 -6.77 -5.49 8.07
C ALA A 187 -5.61 -4.61 8.60
N LEU A 188 -5.08 -4.87 9.80
CA LEU A 188 -3.94 -4.11 10.31
C LEU A 188 -2.65 -4.42 9.54
N ALA A 189 -2.45 -5.68 9.12
CA ALA A 189 -1.32 -6.08 8.28
C ALA A 189 -1.39 -5.54 6.84
N ALA A 190 -2.58 -5.16 6.37
CA ALA A 190 -2.82 -4.61 5.03
C ALA A 190 -1.97 -3.36 4.75
N GLY A 191 -1.71 -2.53 5.76
CA GLY A 191 -0.84 -1.35 5.62
C GLY A 191 0.54 -1.71 5.06
N ILE A 192 1.21 -2.72 5.60
CA ILE A 192 2.52 -3.15 5.06
C ILE A 192 2.32 -3.94 3.78
N ARG A 193 1.36 -4.87 3.79
CA ARG A 193 1.10 -5.80 2.69
C ARG A 193 0.81 -5.08 1.39
N GLU A 194 0.13 -3.95 1.43
CA GLU A 194 -0.32 -3.24 0.24
C GLU A 194 0.59 -2.05 -0.10
N GLU A 195 0.92 -1.19 0.87
CA GLU A 195 1.67 0.04 0.56
C GLU A 195 3.08 -0.24 0.02
N VAL A 196 3.71 -1.34 0.43
CA VAL A 196 5.05 -1.67 -0.06
C VAL A 196 5.03 -2.19 -1.51
N PRO A 197 4.32 -3.28 -1.84
CA PRO A 197 4.33 -3.84 -3.20
C PRO A 197 3.39 -3.14 -4.19
N LEU A 198 2.28 -2.53 -3.76
CA LEU A 198 1.29 -1.92 -4.67
C LEU A 198 1.50 -0.41 -4.87
N LEU A 199 2.23 0.25 -3.97
CA LEU A 199 2.56 1.67 -4.07
C LEU A 199 4.07 1.91 -4.20
N ALA A 200 4.87 1.63 -3.17
CA ALA A 200 6.26 2.06 -3.13
C ALA A 200 7.11 1.42 -4.25
N LEU A 201 7.01 0.10 -4.40
CA LEU A 201 7.75 -0.66 -5.40
C LEU A 201 7.46 -0.20 -6.84
N PRO A 202 6.21 -0.15 -7.32
CA PRO A 202 5.93 0.30 -8.69
C PRO A 202 6.37 1.76 -8.89
N VAL A 203 6.19 2.64 -7.90
CA VAL A 203 6.64 4.04 -8.01
C VAL A 203 8.15 4.12 -8.23
N VAL A 204 8.97 3.47 -7.40
CA VAL A 204 10.43 3.59 -7.54
C VAL A 204 10.94 2.93 -8.82
N LEU A 205 10.40 1.77 -9.21
CA LEU A 205 10.87 1.05 -10.39
C LEU A 205 10.47 1.76 -11.68
N MET A 206 9.23 2.28 -11.75
CA MET A 206 8.78 3.04 -12.91
C MET A 206 9.46 4.40 -13.00
N ALA A 207 9.71 5.08 -11.86
CA ALA A 207 10.49 6.31 -11.83
C ALA A 207 11.95 6.06 -12.29
N ALA A 208 12.58 4.96 -11.84
CA ALA A 208 13.91 4.55 -12.31
C ALA A 208 13.92 4.27 -13.82
N ALA A 209 12.83 3.70 -14.35
CA ALA A 209 12.61 3.50 -15.78
C ALA A 209 12.14 4.78 -16.52
N ARG A 210 12.20 5.95 -15.87
CA ARG A 210 11.83 7.27 -16.41
C ARG A 210 10.41 7.33 -16.98
N ARG A 211 9.47 6.57 -16.42
CA ARG A 211 8.06 6.64 -16.82
C ARG A 211 7.46 7.97 -16.36
N PRO A 212 6.60 8.61 -17.18
CA PRO A 212 5.93 9.85 -16.81
C PRO A 212 5.00 9.64 -15.60
N ALA A 213 4.84 10.68 -14.79
CA ALA A 213 4.11 10.62 -13.52
C ALA A 213 2.67 10.07 -13.65
N TRP A 214 1.97 10.38 -14.74
CA TRP A 214 0.61 9.90 -14.97
C TRP A 214 0.55 8.37 -15.17
N GLN A 215 1.54 7.76 -15.82
CA GLN A 215 1.61 6.29 -15.98
C GLN A 215 1.84 5.61 -14.64
N ILE A 216 2.66 6.21 -13.78
CA ILE A 216 2.93 5.69 -12.44
C ILE A 216 1.65 5.77 -11.59
N LEU A 217 0.96 6.91 -11.60
CA LEU A 217 -0.31 7.09 -10.89
C LEU A 217 -1.34 6.07 -11.37
N LEU A 218 -1.55 5.95 -12.68
CA LEU A 218 -2.49 4.99 -13.25
C LEU A 218 -2.17 3.55 -12.82
N THR A 219 -0.88 3.18 -12.86
CA THR A 219 -0.43 1.84 -12.43
C THR A 219 -0.74 1.59 -10.96
N VAL A 220 -0.45 2.55 -10.07
CA VAL A 220 -0.74 2.43 -8.63
C VAL A 220 -2.25 2.33 -8.38
N CYS A 221 -3.07 3.13 -9.07
CA CYS A 221 -4.52 3.05 -8.96
C CYS A 221 -5.07 1.69 -9.41
N VAL A 222 -4.63 1.20 -10.57
CA VAL A 222 -5.03 -0.14 -11.06
C VAL A 222 -4.60 -1.22 -10.07
N LEU A 223 -3.35 -1.19 -9.60
CA LEU A 223 -2.85 -2.15 -8.62
C LEU A 223 -3.59 -2.09 -7.29
N ARG A 224 -4.21 -0.95 -6.93
CA ARG A 224 -5.07 -0.85 -5.73
C ARG A 224 -6.46 -1.44 -5.96
N VAL A 225 -7.07 -1.18 -7.11
CA VAL A 225 -8.43 -1.62 -7.42
C VAL A 225 -8.50 -3.14 -7.59
N VAL A 226 -7.52 -3.76 -8.25
CA VAL A 226 -7.57 -5.20 -8.57
C VAL A 226 -7.72 -6.10 -7.33
N PRO A 227 -6.97 -5.94 -6.22
CA PRO A 227 -7.18 -6.75 -5.02
C PRO A 227 -8.56 -6.54 -4.38
N HIS A 228 -9.22 -5.43 -4.69
CA HIS A 228 -10.50 -5.02 -4.12
C HIS A 228 -11.67 -5.26 -5.08
N ALA A 229 -11.47 -5.88 -6.25
CA ALA A 229 -12.54 -6.02 -7.24
C ALA A 229 -13.71 -6.91 -6.76
N TYR A 230 -13.52 -7.69 -5.69
CA TYR A 230 -14.59 -8.41 -4.99
C TYR A 230 -15.60 -7.45 -4.33
N LEU A 231 -15.28 -6.16 -4.22
CA LEU A 231 -16.18 -5.11 -3.75
C LEU A 231 -17.15 -4.61 -4.84
N GLY A 232 -17.02 -5.08 -6.08
CA GLY A 232 -17.79 -4.58 -7.21
C GLY A 232 -17.43 -3.12 -7.54
N THR A 233 -18.43 -2.28 -7.81
CA THR A 233 -18.21 -0.87 -8.16
C THR A 233 -17.56 -0.07 -7.04
N ALA A 234 -17.78 -0.43 -5.78
CA ALA A 234 -17.12 0.20 -4.62
C ALA A 234 -15.58 0.06 -4.68
N ALA A 235 -15.02 -0.90 -5.41
CA ALA A 235 -13.57 -0.99 -5.59
C ALA A 235 -12.97 0.29 -6.22
N LEU A 236 -13.74 1.01 -7.04
CA LEU A 236 -13.29 2.23 -7.72
C LEU A 236 -13.04 3.39 -6.76
N THR A 237 -13.67 3.43 -5.59
CA THR A 237 -13.46 4.52 -4.62
C THR A 237 -12.03 4.48 -4.07
N THR A 238 -11.40 3.30 -4.02
CA THR A 238 -10.01 3.12 -3.58
C THR A 238 -8.99 3.90 -4.41
N ILE A 239 -9.37 4.37 -5.62
CA ILE A 239 -8.57 5.26 -6.46
C ILE A 239 -8.24 6.56 -5.75
N ALA A 240 -9.17 7.13 -4.97
CA ALA A 240 -8.95 8.38 -4.24
C ALA A 240 -7.83 8.23 -3.19
N PHE A 241 -7.90 7.15 -2.40
CA PHE A 241 -6.85 6.79 -1.46
C PHE A 241 -5.52 6.48 -2.18
N ALA A 242 -5.53 5.68 -3.24
CA ALA A 242 -4.32 5.35 -4.00
C ALA A 242 -3.62 6.60 -4.56
N ALA A 243 -4.39 7.56 -5.07
CA ALA A 243 -3.88 8.83 -5.57
C ALA A 243 -3.28 9.70 -4.47
N ALA A 244 -3.93 9.79 -3.30
CA ALA A 244 -3.41 10.51 -2.14
C ALA A 244 -2.10 9.90 -1.64
N SER A 245 -2.04 8.58 -1.50
CA SER A 245 -0.84 7.84 -1.10
C SER A 245 0.29 7.97 -2.11
N TRP A 246 -0.01 7.88 -3.42
CA TRP A 246 0.96 8.15 -4.48
C TRP A 246 1.53 9.55 -4.41
N TRP A 247 0.66 10.56 -4.25
CA TRP A 247 1.09 11.95 -4.18
C TRP A 247 1.98 12.18 -2.96
N MET A 248 1.60 11.68 -1.78
CA MET A 248 2.41 11.79 -0.57
C MET A 248 3.72 11.02 -0.65
N TYR A 249 3.73 9.83 -1.23
CA TYR A 249 4.96 9.07 -1.43
C TYR A 249 5.90 9.80 -2.40
N ARG A 250 5.37 10.37 -3.49
CA ARG A 250 6.15 11.17 -4.44
C ARG A 250 6.70 12.45 -3.82
N ALA A 251 5.93 13.11 -2.95
CA ALA A 251 6.34 14.38 -2.35
C ALA A 251 7.37 14.19 -1.22
N THR A 252 7.25 13.12 -0.44
CA THR A 252 8.05 12.92 0.78
C THR A 252 9.10 11.81 0.64
N HIS A 253 8.92 10.87 -0.28
CA HIS A 253 9.67 9.61 -0.40
C HIS A 253 9.68 8.78 0.90
N ARG A 254 8.60 8.86 1.68
CA ARG A 254 8.45 8.14 2.95
C ARG A 254 7.27 7.20 2.87
N ILE A 255 7.53 5.90 3.02
CA ILE A 255 6.47 4.90 3.03
C ILE A 255 5.88 4.71 4.43
N GLY A 256 6.69 4.92 5.48
CA GLY A 256 6.29 4.71 6.87
C GLY A 256 5.00 5.44 7.29
N PRO A 257 4.87 6.76 7.06
CA PRO A 257 3.65 7.50 7.40
C PRO A 257 2.41 7.04 6.63
N ILE A 258 2.58 6.52 5.41
CA ILE A 258 1.49 6.00 4.58
C ILE A 258 1.00 4.66 5.12
N ILE A 259 1.94 3.76 5.48
CA ILE A 259 1.64 2.49 6.17
C ILE A 259 0.89 2.79 7.47
N ALA A 260 1.39 3.73 8.28
CA ALA A 260 0.77 4.12 9.53
C ALA A 260 -0.65 4.66 9.33
N ALA A 261 -0.85 5.56 8.36
CA ALA A 261 -2.17 6.10 8.05
C ALA A 261 -3.16 5.02 7.62
N HIS A 262 -2.76 4.09 6.74
CA HIS A 262 -3.59 2.97 6.33
C HIS A 262 -3.94 2.08 7.52
N THR A 263 -2.95 1.68 8.33
CA THR A 263 -3.21 0.87 9.54
C THR A 263 -4.12 1.59 10.54
N VAL A 264 -3.94 2.90 10.76
CA VAL A 264 -4.77 3.72 11.65
C VAL A 264 -6.20 3.82 11.10
N PHE A 265 -6.37 4.02 9.79
CA PHE A 265 -7.70 4.01 9.17
C PHE A 265 -8.43 2.71 9.46
N ASN A 266 -7.78 1.56 9.20
CA ASN A 266 -8.37 0.25 9.45
C ASN A 266 -8.72 0.06 10.93
N ALA A 267 -7.84 0.49 11.84
CA ALA A 267 -8.10 0.44 13.28
C ALA A 267 -9.32 1.30 13.68
N LEU A 268 -9.44 2.53 13.17
CA LEU A 268 -10.55 3.43 13.46
C LEU A 268 -11.87 2.90 12.89
N ALA A 269 -11.85 2.37 11.67
CA ALA A 269 -13.04 1.79 11.03
C ALA A 269 -13.57 0.59 11.81
N MET A 270 -12.69 -0.25 12.36
CA MET A 270 -13.10 -1.46 13.09
C MET A 270 -13.45 -1.21 14.56
N PHE A 271 -12.67 -0.37 15.24
CA PHE A 271 -12.71 -0.26 16.71
C PHE A 271 -13.11 1.13 17.21
N GLY A 272 -13.17 2.12 16.33
CA GLY A 272 -13.33 3.51 16.74
C GLY A 272 -14.76 3.90 17.11
N GLY A 273 -15.77 3.15 16.64
CA GLY A 273 -17.17 3.50 16.84
C GLY A 273 -17.51 4.93 16.36
N PRO A 274 -18.54 5.59 16.91
CA PRO A 274 -18.89 6.96 16.54
C PRO A 274 -17.75 7.98 16.70
N PRO A 275 -16.92 7.95 17.77
CA PRO A 275 -15.75 8.84 17.88
C PRO A 275 -14.72 8.63 16.78
N GLY A 276 -14.46 7.37 16.40
CA GLY A 276 -13.54 7.05 15.30
C GLY A 276 -14.02 7.63 13.97
N TYR A 277 -15.32 7.50 13.66
CA TYR A 277 -15.91 8.12 12.47
C TYR A 277 -15.79 9.64 12.50
N ALA A 278 -15.99 10.30 13.65
CA ALA A 278 -15.80 11.74 13.78
C ALA A 278 -14.35 12.16 13.48
N VAL A 279 -13.36 11.39 13.96
CA VAL A 279 -11.94 11.61 13.64
C VAL A 279 -11.67 11.46 12.14
N LEU A 280 -12.22 10.42 11.50
CA LEU A 280 -12.08 10.21 10.06
C LEU A 280 -12.72 11.37 9.27
N LEU A 281 -13.91 11.83 9.64
CA LEU A 281 -14.58 12.97 9.01
C LEU A 281 -13.82 14.29 9.20
N ALA A 282 -13.09 14.44 10.30
CA ALA A 282 -12.22 15.60 10.54
C ALA A 282 -10.88 15.54 9.79
N ALA A 283 -10.48 14.37 9.27
CA ALA A 283 -9.18 14.15 8.64
C ALA A 283 -8.89 15.12 7.46
N PRO A 284 -9.83 15.49 6.57
CA PRO A 284 -9.57 16.46 5.51
C PRO A 284 -9.19 17.86 6.04
N ALA A 285 -9.86 18.33 7.10
CA ALA A 285 -9.55 19.62 7.72
C ALA A 285 -8.18 19.58 8.40
N LEU A 286 -7.88 18.49 9.12
CA LEU A 286 -6.57 18.28 9.74
C LEU A 286 -5.47 18.17 8.69
N ALA A 287 -5.71 17.47 7.58
CA ALA A 287 -4.78 17.36 6.47
C ALA A 287 -4.48 18.73 5.85
N ALA A 288 -5.49 19.58 5.62
CA ALA A 288 -5.29 20.93 5.10
C ALA A 288 -4.40 21.78 6.03
N LEU A 289 -4.66 21.73 7.35
CA LEU A 289 -3.90 22.45 8.36
C LEU A 289 -2.44 21.97 8.46
N LEU A 290 -2.22 20.65 8.47
CA LEU A 290 -0.87 20.08 8.59
C LEU A 290 -0.07 20.25 7.30
N LEU A 291 -0.72 20.09 6.15
CA LEU A 291 -0.09 20.29 4.85
C LEU A 291 0.35 21.75 4.68
N ALA A 292 -0.39 22.72 5.21
CA ALA A 292 0.02 24.13 5.20
C ALA A 292 1.38 24.38 5.86
N ASN A 293 1.74 23.56 6.85
CA ASN A 293 2.97 23.67 7.63
C ASN A 293 4.08 22.70 7.17
N ALA A 294 3.81 21.87 6.16
CA ALA A 294 4.73 20.83 5.70
C ALA A 294 5.68 21.35 4.59
N PRO A 295 7.00 21.47 4.85
CA PRO A 295 7.91 22.14 3.94
C PRO A 295 8.08 21.42 2.60
N ASN A 296 7.99 20.09 2.56
CA ASN A 296 8.17 19.28 1.34
C ASN A 296 6.86 18.69 0.83
N ALA A 297 5.93 18.31 1.71
CA ALA A 297 4.64 17.73 1.29
C ALA A 297 3.72 18.76 0.61
N ALA A 298 3.76 20.03 1.04
CA ALA A 298 2.90 21.06 0.49
C ALA A 298 3.20 21.35 -1.00
N PRO A 299 2.19 21.51 -1.87
CA PRO A 299 2.40 22.04 -3.20
C PRO A 299 3.05 23.44 -3.16
N ARG A 300 3.90 23.76 -4.14
CA ARG A 300 4.56 25.09 -4.23
C ARG A 300 3.56 26.25 -4.20
N TRP A 301 2.41 26.09 -4.86
CA TRP A 301 1.36 27.12 -4.90
C TRP A 301 0.73 27.34 -3.52
N LEU A 302 0.49 26.28 -2.75
CA LEU A 302 -0.07 26.35 -1.40
C LEU A 302 0.89 27.07 -0.46
N ARG A 303 2.18 26.72 -0.51
CA ARG A 303 3.22 27.41 0.27
C ARG A 303 3.30 28.90 -0.03
N ARG A 304 3.15 29.29 -1.31
CA ARG A 304 3.14 30.71 -1.72
C ARG A 304 1.92 31.45 -1.20
N TRP A 305 0.77 30.79 -1.17
CA TRP A 305 -0.47 31.39 -0.67
C TRP A 305 -0.39 31.64 0.84
N ILE A 306 0.08 30.65 1.62
CA ILE A 306 0.18 30.74 3.08
C ILE A 306 1.23 31.76 3.54
N ARG A 307 2.41 31.79 2.89
CA ARG A 307 3.48 32.73 3.27
C ARG A 307 3.18 34.19 2.93
N GLY A 308 2.03 34.47 2.31
CA GLY A 308 1.69 35.79 1.79
C GLY A 308 2.64 36.24 0.68
N LYS A 309 2.35 37.39 0.08
CA LYS A 309 3.39 38.11 -0.69
C LYS A 309 4.45 38.53 0.33
N PRO A 310 5.76 38.30 0.08
CA PRO A 310 6.80 38.83 0.96
C PRO A 310 6.53 40.32 1.17
N ALA A 311 6.60 40.76 2.43
CA ALA A 311 6.37 42.16 2.75
C ALA A 311 7.28 43.02 1.87
N ARG A 312 6.81 44.20 1.44
CA ARG A 312 7.52 45.03 0.45
C ARG A 312 8.95 45.38 0.89
N GLY A 313 9.26 45.28 2.19
CA GLY A 313 10.58 45.47 2.81
C GLY A 313 11.53 44.27 2.79
N ASP A 314 11.08 43.04 2.50
CA ASP A 314 11.94 41.84 2.45
C ASP A 314 12.61 41.63 1.08
N ARG A 315 12.41 42.57 0.14
CA ARG A 315 13.16 42.53 -1.12
C ARG A 315 14.63 42.78 -0.77
N PRO A 316 15.56 41.87 -1.12
CA PRO A 316 16.97 42.12 -0.90
C PRO A 316 17.29 43.46 -1.55
N VAL A 317 17.79 44.40 -0.75
CA VAL A 317 18.29 45.69 -1.24
C VAL A 317 19.29 45.32 -2.32
N LYS A 318 19.03 45.70 -3.57
CA LYS A 318 20.00 45.56 -4.65
C LYS A 318 21.20 46.41 -4.27
N VAL A 319 22.17 45.81 -3.59
CA VAL A 319 23.48 46.40 -3.41
C VAL A 319 24.03 46.55 -4.83
N LYS A 320 24.11 47.79 -5.32
CA LYS A 320 24.82 48.08 -6.56
C LYS A 320 26.25 47.58 -6.34
N GLY A 321 26.65 46.55 -7.08
CA GLY A 321 28.03 46.10 -7.10
C GLY A 321 28.94 47.26 -7.54
N PRO A 322 30.24 47.21 -7.18
CA PRO A 322 31.20 48.22 -7.62
C PRO A 322 31.20 48.28 -9.15
N VAL A 323 31.10 49.49 -9.67
CA VAL A 323 31.34 49.77 -11.08
C VAL A 323 32.84 49.56 -11.29
N LEU A 324 33.20 48.56 -12.09
CA LEU A 324 34.55 48.38 -12.62
C LEU A 324 34.71 49.25 -13.87
#